data_AF-A0A1W9SQD5-F1
#
_entry.id   AF-A0A1W9SQD5-F1
#
_cell.length_a   1.000
_cell.length_b   1.000
_cell.length_c   1.000
_cell.angle_alpha   90.00
_cell.angle_beta   90.00
_cell.angle_gamma   90.00
#
_symmetry.space_group_name_H-M   'P 1'
#
loop_
_entity.id
_entity.type
_entity.pdbx_description
1 polymer ?
#
loop_
_entity_poly.entity_id
_entity_poly.type
_entity_poly.pdbx_seq_one_letter_code
_entity_poly.pdbx_strand_id
1 'polypeptide(L)'
;MKNFLYEITENIYKKHFNNLDKIAIVLPSKRAKLFFVNYLKQIIEKPIFLPEIITLDIFFQKNIKISKADDLTLIFILHKIYKKARKINENFDDFYPWGEMLLKDFDELDKNLVDAKSIFRNIKELKDIEKTFSIDFSEEQAEALKQFLTSFDTKPYGENRKNFIEIWRVLYEIYKKFKEELFEKNIAYDGMISREFVENIENFDIKFEKKKNEILPNFIGIMTNFI
;
A
#
# COMPACT_ATOMS: atom_id res chain seq x y z
N MET A 1 -3.47 22.28 -24.09
CA MET A 1 -3.47 20.81 -23.93
C MET A 1 -4.62 20.43 -23.02
N LYS A 2 -5.44 19.44 -23.41
CA LYS A 2 -6.41 18.85 -22.49
C LYS A 2 -5.65 17.99 -21.48
N ASN A 3 -6.11 17.95 -20.24
CA ASN A 3 -5.52 17.09 -19.20
C ASN A 3 -5.85 15.63 -19.55
N PHE A 4 -4.91 14.70 -19.33
CA PHE A 4 -5.13 13.27 -19.54
C PHE A 4 -6.46 12.77 -18.95
N LEU A 5 -6.77 13.13 -17.69
CA LEU A 5 -8.02 12.70 -17.06
C LEU A 5 -9.27 13.30 -17.74
N TYR A 6 -9.16 14.49 -18.31
CA TYR A 6 -10.24 15.09 -19.11
C TYR A 6 -10.45 14.30 -20.40
N GLU A 7 -9.37 13.97 -21.13
CA GLU A 7 -9.45 13.19 -22.37
C GLU A 7 -10.04 11.80 -22.14
N ILE A 8 -9.64 11.14 -21.05
CA ILE A 8 -10.23 9.86 -20.63
C ILE A 8 -11.73 10.03 -20.33
N THR A 9 -12.12 11.08 -19.61
CA THR A 9 -13.54 11.37 -19.32
C THR A 9 -14.37 11.57 -20.59
N GLU A 10 -13.83 12.31 -21.55
CA GLU A 10 -14.46 12.56 -22.85
C GLU A 10 -14.62 11.26 -23.65
N ASN A 11 -13.58 10.42 -23.67
CA ASN A 11 -13.63 9.13 -24.36
C ASN A 11 -14.64 8.16 -23.72
N ILE A 12 -14.73 8.11 -22.38
CA ILE A 12 -15.73 7.31 -21.67
C ILE A 12 -17.13 7.74 -22.05
N TYR A 13 -17.38 9.05 -21.94
CA TYR A 13 -18.69 9.60 -22.21
C TYR A 13 -19.12 9.30 -23.64
N LYS A 14 -18.24 9.51 -24.63
CA LYS A 14 -18.52 9.20 -26.04
C LYS A 14 -18.80 7.71 -26.28
N LYS A 15 -18.03 6.81 -25.65
CA LYS A 15 -18.16 5.36 -25.84
C LYS A 15 -19.37 4.77 -25.11
N HIS A 16 -19.72 5.30 -23.94
CA HIS A 16 -20.72 4.72 -23.03
C HIS A 16 -21.97 5.55 -22.83
N PHE A 17 -22.15 6.62 -23.59
CA PHE A 17 -23.18 7.61 -23.33
C PHE A 17 -24.56 7.07 -22.91
N ASN A 18 -25.06 6.08 -23.65
CA ASN A 18 -26.39 5.48 -23.44
C ASN A 18 -26.43 4.41 -22.33
N ASN A 19 -25.28 4.04 -21.76
CA ASN A 19 -25.12 2.93 -20.82
C ASN A 19 -24.14 3.29 -19.68
N LEU A 20 -23.95 4.58 -19.37
CA LEU A 20 -23.06 5.03 -18.31
C LEU A 20 -23.49 4.48 -16.94
N ASP A 21 -24.78 4.30 -16.72
CA ASP A 21 -25.34 3.66 -15.52
C ASP A 21 -25.00 2.17 -15.37
N LYS A 22 -24.48 1.55 -16.43
CA LYS A 22 -24.15 0.11 -16.50
C LYS A 22 -22.65 -0.15 -16.41
N ILE A 23 -21.85 0.84 -16.10
CA ILE A 23 -20.41 0.66 -15.91
C ILE A 23 -19.99 1.13 -14.53
N ALA A 24 -18.96 0.49 -14.00
CA ALA A 24 -18.23 0.98 -12.84
C ALA A 24 -16.91 1.61 -13.30
N ILE A 25 -16.57 2.74 -12.69
CA ILE A 25 -15.33 3.47 -12.94
C ILE A 25 -14.51 3.41 -11.65
N VAL A 26 -13.36 2.75 -11.73
CA VAL A 26 -12.42 2.61 -10.61
C VAL A 26 -11.27 3.59 -10.82
N LEU A 27 -11.03 4.46 -9.83
CA LEU A 27 -10.04 5.53 -9.91
C LEU A 27 -8.97 5.39 -8.82
N PRO A 28 -7.75 5.88 -9.07
CA PRO A 28 -6.62 5.67 -8.16
C PRO A 28 -6.75 6.45 -6.85
N SER A 29 -7.60 7.49 -6.79
CA SER A 29 -7.76 8.29 -5.58
C SER A 29 -9.08 9.03 -5.53
N LYS A 30 -9.46 9.49 -4.33
CA LYS A 30 -10.61 10.38 -4.12
C LYS A 30 -10.48 11.67 -4.94
N ARG A 31 -9.24 12.17 -5.08
CA ARG A 31 -8.94 13.37 -5.89
C ARG A 31 -9.23 13.13 -7.37
N ALA A 32 -8.80 11.98 -7.91
CA ALA A 32 -9.12 11.60 -9.29
C ALA A 32 -10.63 11.46 -9.51
N LYS A 33 -11.36 10.86 -8.54
CA LYS A 33 -12.84 10.81 -8.56
C LYS A 33 -13.49 12.18 -8.63
N LEU A 34 -13.03 13.13 -7.82
CA LEU A 34 -13.57 14.51 -7.85
C LEU A 34 -13.34 15.19 -9.20
N PHE A 35 -12.12 15.08 -9.74
CA PHE A 35 -11.82 15.65 -11.06
C PHE A 35 -12.63 15.00 -12.18
N PHE A 36 -12.75 13.67 -12.16
CA PHE A 36 -13.54 12.91 -13.12
C PHE A 36 -14.99 13.39 -13.15
N VAL A 37 -15.63 13.49 -11.98
CA VAL A 37 -17.01 13.99 -11.86
C VAL A 37 -17.12 15.44 -12.36
N ASN A 38 -16.13 16.28 -12.05
CA ASN A 38 -16.12 17.67 -12.52
C ASN A 38 -15.99 17.78 -14.05
N TYR A 39 -15.13 16.97 -14.67
CA TYR A 39 -14.99 16.94 -16.12
C TYR A 39 -16.23 16.36 -16.79
N LEU A 40 -16.83 15.32 -16.22
CA LEU A 40 -18.05 14.75 -16.76
C LEU A 40 -19.18 15.80 -16.78
N LYS A 41 -19.33 16.60 -15.72
CA LYS A 41 -20.29 17.72 -15.67
C LYS A 41 -20.09 18.76 -16.77
N GLN A 42 -18.87 18.96 -17.24
CA GLN A 42 -18.55 19.93 -18.31
C GLN A 42 -18.86 19.37 -19.71
N ILE A 43 -18.87 18.04 -19.86
CA ILE A 43 -19.00 17.35 -21.15
C ILE A 43 -20.45 16.89 -21.39
N ILE A 44 -21.23 16.64 -20.33
CA ILE A 44 -22.61 16.16 -20.48
C ILE A 44 -23.49 17.20 -21.19
N GLU A 45 -24.18 16.76 -22.24
CA GLU A 45 -25.09 17.62 -23.01
C GLU A 45 -26.54 17.51 -22.54
N LYS A 46 -26.88 16.40 -21.87
CA LYS A 46 -28.20 16.12 -21.31
C LYS A 46 -28.08 15.39 -19.97
N PRO A 47 -29.12 15.42 -19.13
CA PRO A 47 -29.15 14.65 -17.90
C PRO A 47 -28.88 13.17 -18.15
N ILE A 48 -27.96 12.60 -17.36
CA ILE A 48 -27.59 11.19 -17.40
C ILE A 48 -27.66 10.59 -15.99
N PHE A 49 -27.85 9.27 -15.92
CA PHE A 49 -27.55 8.53 -14.71
C PHE A 49 -26.03 8.33 -14.60
N LEU A 50 -25.47 8.61 -13.43
CA LEU A 50 -24.03 8.49 -13.20
C LEU A 50 -23.63 7.01 -13.07
N PRO A 51 -22.44 6.63 -13.58
CA PRO A 51 -21.84 5.34 -13.27
C PRO A 51 -21.57 5.22 -11.77
N GLU A 52 -21.38 3.99 -11.30
CA GLU A 52 -20.71 3.79 -10.02
C GLU A 52 -19.25 4.26 -10.15
N ILE A 53 -18.84 5.23 -9.33
CA ILE A 53 -17.46 5.74 -9.33
C ILE A 53 -16.86 5.47 -7.95
N ILE A 54 -15.88 4.58 -7.89
CA ILE A 54 -15.22 4.15 -6.66
C ILE A 54 -13.70 4.31 -6.77
N THR A 55 -13.02 4.31 -5.63
CA THR A 55 -11.55 4.28 -5.60
C THR A 55 -11.04 2.85 -5.53
N LEU A 56 -9.77 2.64 -5.87
CA LEU A 56 -9.11 1.33 -5.71
C LEU A 56 -9.27 0.77 -4.29
N ASP A 57 -9.09 1.59 -3.26
CA ASP A 57 -9.22 1.15 -1.86
C ASP A 57 -10.62 0.60 -1.56
N ILE A 58 -11.67 1.29 -2.03
CA ILE A 58 -13.06 0.83 -1.87
C ILE A 58 -13.29 -0.44 -2.67
N PHE A 59 -12.75 -0.50 -3.89
CA PHE A 59 -12.86 -1.68 -4.73
C PHE A 59 -12.24 -2.91 -4.08
N PHE A 60 -11.05 -2.80 -3.50
CA PHE A 60 -10.41 -3.92 -2.80
C PHE A 60 -11.20 -4.33 -1.55
N GLN A 61 -11.64 -3.36 -0.73
CA GLN A 61 -12.43 -3.64 0.47
C GLN A 61 -13.77 -4.32 0.17
N LYS A 62 -14.39 -4.06 -0.98
CA LYS A 62 -15.63 -4.74 -1.39
C LYS A 62 -15.43 -6.23 -1.70
N ASN A 63 -14.23 -6.62 -2.13
CA ASN A 63 -13.94 -7.98 -2.59
C ASN A 63 -13.23 -8.83 -1.53
N ILE A 64 -12.57 -8.21 -0.55
CA ILE A 64 -11.86 -8.90 0.53
C ILE A 64 -12.71 -8.92 1.80
N LYS A 65 -12.77 -10.07 2.50
CA LYS A 65 -13.50 -10.24 3.77
C LYS A 65 -12.73 -9.73 5.02
N ILE A 66 -11.68 -8.94 4.82
CA ILE A 66 -10.77 -8.44 5.86
C ILE A 66 -11.07 -6.96 6.07
N SER A 67 -11.24 -6.56 7.32
CA SER A 67 -11.58 -5.18 7.66
C SER A 67 -10.34 -4.31 7.80
N LYS A 68 -10.40 -3.06 7.36
CA LYS A 68 -9.34 -2.10 7.67
C LYS A 68 -9.38 -1.74 9.16
N ALA A 69 -8.24 -1.84 9.85
CA ALA A 69 -8.09 -1.33 11.22
C ALA A 69 -7.56 0.10 11.24
N ASP A 70 -7.82 0.82 12.33
CA ASP A 70 -7.24 2.15 12.59
C ASP A 70 -5.76 2.05 13.02
N ASP A 71 -5.01 3.12 12.79
CA ASP A 71 -3.57 3.15 13.01
C ASP A 71 -3.19 2.89 14.47
N LEU A 72 -3.97 3.39 15.44
CA LEU A 72 -3.69 3.16 16.86
C LEU A 72 -3.79 1.66 17.21
N THR A 73 -4.83 0.99 16.73
CA THR A 73 -4.98 -0.47 16.89
C THR A 73 -3.80 -1.22 16.25
N LEU A 74 -3.43 -0.85 15.02
CA LEU A 74 -2.33 -1.46 14.29
C LEU A 74 -0.99 -1.29 15.02
N ILE A 75 -0.68 -0.07 15.47
CA ILE A 75 0.55 0.28 16.19
C ILE A 75 0.59 -0.44 17.55
N PHE A 76 -0.55 -0.58 18.23
CA PHE A 76 -0.62 -1.30 19.50
C PHE A 76 -0.36 -2.81 19.36
N ILE A 77 -0.87 -3.43 18.29
CA ILE A 77 -0.55 -4.83 17.96
C ILE A 77 0.94 -4.94 17.63
N LEU A 78 1.45 -4.03 16.80
CA LEU A 78 2.86 -4.00 16.40
C LEU A 78 3.79 -3.83 17.62
N HIS A 79 3.42 -3.00 18.59
CA HIS A 79 4.15 -2.83 19.85
C HIS A 79 4.28 -4.13 20.63
N LYS A 80 3.18 -4.88 20.76
CA LYS A 80 3.19 -6.18 21.47
C LYS A 80 4.13 -7.18 20.80
N ILE A 81 4.13 -7.22 19.46
CA ILE A 81 5.02 -8.09 18.67
C ILE A 81 6.46 -7.64 18.84
N TYR A 82 6.71 -6.33 18.78
CA TYR A 82 8.03 -5.73 18.95
C TYR A 82 8.63 -6.06 20.32
N LYS A 83 7.88 -5.84 21.41
CA LYS A 83 8.32 -6.16 22.78
C LYS A 83 8.70 -7.63 22.92
N LYS A 84 7.90 -8.54 22.37
CA LYS A 84 8.19 -9.99 22.38
C LYS A 84 9.45 -10.31 21.60
N ALA A 85 9.64 -9.72 20.42
CA ALA A 85 10.81 -9.98 19.57
C ALA A 85 12.10 -9.46 20.20
N ARG A 86 12.05 -8.30 20.85
CA ARG A 86 13.23 -7.63 21.46
C ARG A 86 13.50 -8.05 22.90
N LYS A 87 12.54 -8.69 23.57
CA LYS A 87 12.59 -9.01 25.01
C LYS A 87 12.87 -7.77 25.87
N ILE A 88 12.36 -6.61 25.45
CA ILE A 88 12.49 -5.34 26.16
C ILE A 88 11.13 -4.91 26.70
N ASN A 89 11.15 -4.18 27.81
CA ASN A 89 9.94 -3.64 28.42
C ASN A 89 9.80 -2.14 28.11
N GLU A 90 9.76 -1.80 26.83
CA GLU A 90 9.47 -0.45 26.36
C GLU A 90 7.99 -0.10 26.61
N ASN A 91 7.72 1.16 26.94
CA ASN A 91 6.35 1.65 27.10
C ASN A 91 5.73 1.93 25.71
N PHE A 92 4.41 2.16 25.64
CA PHE A 92 3.76 2.40 24.34
C PHE A 92 4.05 3.79 23.79
N ASP A 93 4.08 4.81 24.64
CA ASP A 93 4.26 6.20 24.24
C ASP A 93 5.65 6.45 23.62
N ASP A 94 6.68 5.79 24.13
CA ASP A 94 8.06 5.81 23.62
C ASP A 94 8.13 5.10 22.26
N PHE A 95 7.37 4.02 22.09
CA PHE A 95 7.32 3.24 20.86
C PHE A 95 6.51 3.91 19.76
N TYR A 96 5.46 4.65 20.11
CA TYR A 96 4.43 5.12 19.18
C TYR A 96 5.00 5.83 17.93
N PRO A 97 5.94 6.80 18.04
CA PRO A 97 6.53 7.44 16.86
C PRO A 97 7.26 6.46 15.93
N TRP A 98 7.92 5.46 16.52
CA TRP A 98 8.62 4.42 15.76
C TRP A 98 7.65 3.41 15.15
N GLY A 99 6.57 3.09 15.86
CA GLY A 99 5.46 2.28 15.36
C GLY A 99 4.74 2.90 14.18
N GLU A 100 4.50 4.22 14.20
CA GLU A 100 3.93 4.96 13.06
C GLU A 100 4.82 4.84 11.81
N MET A 101 6.13 5.06 11.99
CA MET A 101 7.11 4.93 10.92
C MET A 101 7.12 3.51 10.35
N LEU A 102 7.22 2.49 11.20
CA LEU A 102 7.19 1.09 10.77
C LEU A 102 5.91 0.71 10.03
N LEU A 103 4.75 1.14 10.54
CA LEU A 103 3.48 0.82 9.92
C LEU A 103 3.43 1.41 8.50
N LYS A 104 3.91 2.65 8.32
CA LYS A 104 4.00 3.29 7.02
C LYS A 104 4.95 2.53 6.08
N ASP A 105 6.11 2.10 6.57
CA ASP A 105 7.06 1.34 5.76
C ASP A 105 6.47 -0.02 5.33
N PHE A 106 5.78 -0.72 6.22
CA PHE A 106 5.10 -1.98 5.89
C PHE A 106 3.97 -1.78 4.87
N ASP A 107 3.22 -0.68 5.00
CA ASP A 107 2.20 -0.28 4.05
C ASP A 107 2.80 -0.01 2.67
N GLU A 108 3.92 0.72 2.58
CA GLU A 108 4.63 0.98 1.33
C GLU A 108 5.21 -0.30 0.72
N LEU A 109 5.82 -1.18 1.51
CA LEU A 109 6.34 -2.47 1.05
C LEU A 109 5.25 -3.34 0.42
N ASP A 110 4.06 -3.36 1.01
CA ASP A 110 2.95 -4.14 0.50
C ASP A 110 2.30 -3.49 -0.73
N LYS A 111 2.10 -2.17 -0.73
CA LYS A 111 1.56 -1.44 -1.90
C LYS A 111 2.42 -1.60 -3.14
N ASN A 112 3.74 -1.71 -2.97
CA ASN A 112 4.70 -1.86 -4.07
C ASN A 112 5.03 -3.33 -4.38
N LEU A 113 4.34 -4.31 -3.78
CA LEU A 113 4.55 -5.75 -4.00
C LEU A 113 6.00 -6.20 -3.78
N VAL A 114 6.75 -5.50 -2.93
CA VAL A 114 8.17 -5.73 -2.70
C VAL A 114 8.38 -7.10 -2.04
N ASP A 115 9.38 -7.87 -2.48
CA ASP A 115 9.81 -9.06 -1.74
C ASP A 115 10.52 -8.63 -0.45
N ALA A 116 9.74 -8.51 0.62
CA ALA A 116 10.21 -8.13 1.94
C ALA A 116 11.35 -9.05 2.42
N LYS A 117 11.27 -10.36 2.13
CA LYS A 117 12.31 -11.31 2.55
C LYS A 117 13.62 -11.02 1.85
N SER A 118 13.59 -10.74 0.54
CA SER A 118 14.79 -10.37 -0.21
C SER A 118 15.40 -9.05 0.28
N ILE A 119 14.59 -8.01 0.51
CA ILE A 119 15.10 -6.73 1.04
C ILE A 119 15.75 -6.92 2.41
N PHE A 120 15.05 -7.54 3.36
CA PHE A 120 15.59 -7.72 4.70
C PHE A 120 16.77 -8.70 4.74
N ARG A 121 16.81 -9.71 3.85
CA ARG A 121 17.96 -10.61 3.70
C ARG A 121 19.17 -9.88 3.13
N ASN A 122 19.02 -9.09 2.07
CA ASN A 122 20.13 -8.35 1.47
C ASN A 122 20.74 -7.40 2.49
N ILE A 123 19.91 -6.71 3.28
CA ILE A 123 20.38 -5.86 4.39
C ILE A 123 21.11 -6.67 5.47
N LYS A 124 20.61 -7.86 5.80
CA LYS A 124 21.25 -8.76 6.76
C LYS A 124 22.60 -9.28 6.24
N GLU A 125 22.68 -9.72 4.99
CA GLU A 125 23.89 -10.24 4.35
C GLU A 125 24.96 -9.15 4.21
N LEU A 126 24.59 -7.94 3.76
CA LEU A 126 25.48 -6.79 3.73
C LEU A 126 26.10 -6.48 5.10
N LYS A 127 25.33 -6.65 6.18
CA LYS A 127 25.80 -6.40 7.56
C LYS A 127 26.53 -7.59 8.19
N ASP A 128 26.19 -8.82 7.84
CA ASP A 128 26.93 -10.00 8.30
C ASP A 128 28.33 -10.03 7.66
N ILE A 129 28.48 -9.50 6.44
CA ILE A 129 29.79 -9.19 5.82
C ILE A 129 30.55 -8.15 6.65
N GLU A 130 29.94 -7.02 7.01
CA GLU A 130 30.55 -5.98 7.87
C GLU A 130 31.06 -6.58 9.22
N LYS A 131 30.22 -7.39 9.88
CA LYS A 131 30.51 -7.98 11.20
C LYS A 131 31.56 -9.09 11.15
N THR A 132 31.62 -9.84 10.05
CA THR A 132 32.56 -10.97 9.87
C THR A 132 33.93 -10.48 9.42
N PHE A 133 34.00 -9.39 8.67
CA PHE A 133 35.26 -8.96 8.04
C PHE A 133 35.88 -7.69 8.63
N SER A 134 35.23 -6.99 9.58
CA SER A 134 35.71 -5.68 10.09
C SER A 134 36.09 -4.73 8.94
N ILE A 135 35.35 -4.80 7.82
CA ILE A 135 35.60 -3.98 6.64
C ILE A 135 34.79 -2.70 6.80
N ASP A 136 35.50 -1.57 6.85
CA ASP A 136 34.87 -0.26 6.68
C ASP A 136 34.25 -0.19 5.28
N PHE A 137 32.99 0.24 5.22
CA PHE A 137 32.23 0.40 3.97
C PHE A 137 33.01 1.20 2.92
N SER A 138 32.84 0.87 1.64
CA SER A 138 33.20 1.82 0.59
C SER A 138 32.32 3.07 0.70
N GLU A 139 32.87 4.25 0.39
CA GLU A 139 32.14 5.53 0.49
C GLU A 139 30.77 5.47 -0.19
N GLU A 140 30.67 4.81 -1.34
CA GLU A 140 29.44 4.67 -2.13
C GLU A 140 28.34 3.84 -1.43
N GLN A 141 28.72 2.77 -0.71
CA GLN A 141 27.78 1.92 0.03
C GLN A 141 27.32 2.59 1.33
N ALA A 142 28.25 3.28 2.00
CA ALA A 142 27.92 4.13 3.14
C ALA A 142 27.00 5.29 2.72
N GLU A 143 27.19 5.85 1.53
CA GLU A 143 26.36 6.92 0.97
C GLU A 143 24.96 6.43 0.61
N ALA A 144 24.82 5.26 -0.02
CA ALA A 144 23.51 4.67 -0.34
C ALA A 144 22.71 4.33 0.93
N LEU A 145 23.38 3.76 1.94
CA LEU A 145 22.79 3.51 3.23
C LEU A 145 22.48 4.82 3.97
N LYS A 146 23.37 5.82 3.93
CA LYS A 146 23.11 7.15 4.51
C LYS A 146 21.98 7.88 3.82
N GLN A 147 21.85 7.84 2.50
CA GLN A 147 20.78 8.49 1.73
C GLN A 147 19.43 7.83 1.99
N PHE A 148 19.41 6.50 2.10
CA PHE A 148 18.28 5.78 2.65
C PHE A 148 18.00 6.30 4.07
N LEU A 149 18.98 6.29 4.99
CA LEU A 149 18.77 6.72 6.39
C LEU A 149 18.40 8.21 6.58
N THR A 150 18.89 9.12 5.74
CA THR A 150 18.61 10.57 5.83
C THR A 150 17.22 10.93 5.30
N SER A 151 16.60 10.08 4.47
CA SER A 151 15.18 10.21 4.17
C SER A 151 14.29 9.71 5.31
N PHE A 152 14.85 9.02 6.32
CA PHE A 152 14.13 8.46 7.49
C PHE A 152 14.40 9.18 8.82
N ASP A 153 15.20 10.25 8.87
CA ASP A 153 15.62 10.85 10.15
C ASP A 153 15.08 12.27 10.37
N THR A 154 14.27 12.44 11.43
CA THR A 154 14.05 13.75 12.05
C THR A 154 14.63 13.86 13.47
N LYS A 155 15.22 12.82 14.07
CA LYS A 155 16.06 12.98 15.28
C LYS A 155 17.09 11.86 15.46
N PRO A 156 18.35 12.22 15.75
CA PRO A 156 19.43 11.26 15.91
C PRO A 156 19.23 10.48 17.22
N TYR A 157 18.99 9.17 17.13
CA TYR A 157 19.34 8.24 18.20
C TYR A 157 20.87 8.15 18.27
N GLY A 158 21.50 9.22 18.73
CA GLY A 158 22.94 9.49 18.66
C GLY A 158 23.84 8.52 19.41
N GLU A 159 23.30 7.67 20.30
CA GLU A 159 24.13 6.78 21.13
C GLU A 159 23.95 5.27 20.85
N ASN A 160 23.04 4.87 19.95
CA ASN A 160 22.56 3.49 19.91
C ASN A 160 22.56 2.83 18.51
N ARG A 161 23.60 3.08 17.68
CA ARG A 161 23.79 2.37 16.40
C ARG A 161 23.71 0.83 16.53
N LYS A 162 24.19 0.27 17.65
CA LYS A 162 24.10 -1.17 17.96
C LYS A 162 22.65 -1.65 18.14
N ASN A 163 21.80 -0.87 18.82
CA ASN A 163 20.38 -1.21 18.98
C ASN A 163 19.62 -1.13 17.65
N PHE A 164 19.96 -0.17 16.80
CA PHE A 164 19.38 -0.06 15.46
C PHE A 164 19.68 -1.31 14.62
N ILE A 165 20.94 -1.78 14.59
CA ILE A 165 21.35 -2.99 13.85
C ILE A 165 20.59 -4.24 14.32
N GLU A 166 20.43 -4.41 15.63
CA GLU A 166 19.71 -5.56 16.20
C GLU A 166 18.21 -5.52 15.88
N ILE A 167 17.61 -4.34 15.69
CA ILE A 167 16.21 -4.21 15.24
C ILE A 167 16.05 -4.73 13.80
N TRP A 168 16.94 -4.33 12.88
CA TRP A 168 16.86 -4.76 11.47
C TRP A 168 16.95 -6.28 11.30
N ARG A 169 17.69 -6.96 12.19
CA ARG A 169 17.83 -8.43 12.18
C ARG A 169 16.53 -9.16 12.48
N VAL A 170 15.64 -8.54 13.27
CA VAL A 170 14.34 -9.11 13.66
C VAL A 170 13.18 -8.47 12.90
N LEU A 171 13.43 -7.47 12.07
CA LEU A 171 12.38 -6.67 11.43
C LEU A 171 11.54 -7.47 10.45
N TYR A 172 12.15 -8.38 9.67
CA TYR A 172 11.39 -9.31 8.82
C TYR A 172 10.48 -10.22 9.65
N GLU A 173 10.98 -10.75 10.77
CA GLU A 173 10.18 -11.59 11.66
C GLU A 173 9.03 -10.80 12.32
N ILE A 174 9.27 -9.53 12.66
CA ILE A 174 8.22 -8.62 13.15
C ILE A 174 7.16 -8.40 12.07
N TYR A 175 7.56 -8.03 10.85
CA TYR A 175 6.66 -7.83 9.71
C TYR A 175 5.81 -9.08 9.44
N LYS A 176 6.45 -10.25 9.37
CA LYS A 176 5.77 -11.53 9.14
C LYS A 176 4.74 -11.82 10.24
N LYS A 177 5.15 -11.75 11.51
CA LYS A 177 4.26 -11.99 12.66
C LYS A 177 3.13 -10.96 12.74
N PHE A 178 3.41 -9.72 12.35
CA PHE A 178 2.41 -8.67 12.30
C PHE A 178 1.32 -9.02 11.31
N LYS A 179 1.68 -9.41 10.07
CA LYS A 179 0.69 -9.85 9.09
C LYS A 179 -0.08 -11.09 9.53
N GLU A 180 0.59 -12.08 10.13
CA GLU A 180 -0.06 -13.27 10.69
C GLU A 180 -1.10 -12.90 11.77
N GLU A 181 -0.73 -12.06 12.74
CA GLU A 181 -1.62 -11.65 13.82
C GLU A 181 -2.80 -10.79 13.32
N LEU A 182 -2.59 -9.98 12.28
CA LEU A 182 -3.64 -9.21 11.61
C LEU A 182 -4.63 -10.13 10.86
N PHE A 183 -4.13 -11.10 10.10
CA PHE A 183 -4.95 -12.10 9.41
C PHE A 183 -5.81 -12.91 10.38
N GLU A 184 -5.23 -13.40 11.49
CA GLU A 184 -5.96 -14.14 12.53
C GLU A 184 -7.10 -13.31 13.14
N LYS A 185 -6.92 -11.99 13.21
CA LYS A 185 -7.92 -11.04 13.72
C LYS A 185 -8.90 -10.54 12.66
N ASN A 186 -8.80 -11.00 11.41
CA ASN A 186 -9.57 -10.52 10.26
C ASN A 186 -9.48 -9.00 10.04
N ILE A 187 -8.33 -8.41 10.35
CA ILE A 187 -8.03 -6.99 10.13
C ILE A 187 -6.78 -6.80 9.29
N ALA A 188 -6.61 -5.63 8.66
CA ALA A 188 -5.43 -5.28 7.88
C ALA A 188 -5.24 -3.76 7.76
N TYR A 189 -4.04 -3.35 7.35
CA TYR A 189 -3.77 -2.01 6.80
C TYR A 189 -3.95 -1.99 5.26
N ASP A 190 -3.98 -0.81 4.66
CA ASP A 190 -4.35 -0.64 3.24
C ASP A 190 -3.43 -1.42 2.28
N GLY A 191 -2.13 -1.38 2.50
CA GLY A 191 -1.15 -2.07 1.68
C GLY A 191 -1.33 -3.58 1.73
N MET A 192 -1.56 -4.13 2.91
CA MET A 192 -1.84 -5.56 3.08
C MET A 192 -3.11 -5.98 2.34
N ILE A 193 -4.18 -5.19 2.42
CA ILE A 193 -5.43 -5.41 1.63
C ILE A 193 -5.11 -5.37 0.14
N SER A 194 -4.34 -4.38 -0.31
CA SER A 194 -4.01 -4.20 -1.73
C SER A 194 -3.17 -5.36 -2.26
N ARG A 195 -2.15 -5.80 -1.52
CA ARG A 195 -1.33 -6.96 -1.88
C ARG A 195 -2.17 -8.23 -1.92
N GLU A 196 -2.98 -8.49 -0.88
CA GLU A 196 -3.84 -9.67 -0.81
C GLU A 196 -4.80 -9.75 -2.01
N PHE A 197 -5.37 -8.61 -2.41
CA PHE A 197 -6.24 -8.53 -3.57
C PHE A 197 -5.50 -8.92 -4.86
N VAL A 198 -4.33 -8.33 -5.09
CA VAL A 198 -3.57 -8.51 -6.33
C VAL A 198 -2.98 -9.91 -6.42
N GLU A 199 -2.43 -10.45 -5.33
CA GLU A 199 -1.83 -11.79 -5.30
C GLU A 199 -2.88 -12.90 -5.45
N ASN A 200 -4.14 -12.63 -5.07
CA ASN A 200 -5.25 -13.59 -5.15
C ASN A 200 -6.33 -13.17 -6.14
N ILE A 201 -6.01 -12.34 -7.14
CA ILE A 201 -7.01 -11.76 -8.04
C ILE A 201 -7.88 -12.83 -8.74
N GLU A 202 -7.29 -13.99 -9.05
CA GLU A 202 -7.98 -15.13 -9.67
C GLU A 202 -9.01 -15.80 -8.74
N ASN A 203 -8.85 -15.66 -7.42
CA ASN A 203 -9.75 -16.22 -6.41
C ASN A 203 -10.96 -15.33 -6.12
N PHE A 204 -10.94 -14.07 -6.58
CA PHE A 204 -12.05 -13.15 -6.40
C PHE A 204 -13.00 -13.22 -7.59
N ASP A 205 -14.24 -13.59 -7.31
CA ASP A 205 -15.34 -13.46 -8.26
C ASP A 205 -15.74 -11.98 -8.32
N ILE A 206 -15.01 -11.20 -9.13
CA ILE A 206 -15.20 -9.76 -9.29
C ILE A 206 -16.57 -9.52 -9.95
N LYS A 207 -17.60 -9.45 -9.10
CA LYS A 207 -18.99 -9.21 -9.47
C LYS A 207 -19.35 -7.78 -9.10
N PHE A 208 -19.48 -6.92 -10.10
CA PHE A 208 -20.17 -5.65 -9.92
C PHE A 208 -21.67 -5.94 -9.81
N GLU A 209 -22.29 -5.58 -8.69
CA GLU A 209 -23.72 -5.77 -8.50
C GLU A 209 -24.51 -4.93 -9.52
N LYS A 210 -25.03 -5.64 -10.55
CA LYS A 210 -25.88 -5.18 -11.68
C LYS A 210 -25.19 -4.39 -12.82
N LYS A 211 -24.76 -5.19 -13.81
CA LYS A 211 -24.93 -5.10 -15.29
C LYS A 211 -23.62 -4.94 -16.09
N LYS A 212 -23.38 -5.96 -16.95
CA LYS A 212 -22.35 -6.13 -18.01
C LYS A 212 -20.90 -5.75 -17.64
N ASN A 213 -20.13 -6.79 -17.25
CA ASN A 213 -18.72 -6.73 -16.89
C ASN A 213 -17.83 -6.91 -18.13
N GLU A 214 -16.77 -6.09 -18.26
CA GLU A 214 -15.76 -6.21 -19.32
C GLU A 214 -14.39 -5.68 -18.80
N ILE A 215 -13.30 -6.46 -18.80
CA ILE A 215 -12.00 -6.07 -18.16
C ILE A 215 -10.95 -5.75 -19.22
N LEU A 216 -10.25 -4.60 -19.10
CA LEU A 216 -9.02 -4.32 -19.86
C LEU A 216 -7.86 -3.96 -18.91
N PRO A 217 -6.68 -4.60 -19.05
CA PRO A 217 -5.53 -4.35 -18.19
C PRO A 217 -4.78 -3.13 -18.73
N ASN A 218 -4.88 -2.01 -18.04
CA ASN A 218 -3.80 -1.02 -17.85
C ASN A 218 -4.31 0.04 -16.87
N PHE A 219 -3.49 0.32 -15.85
CA PHE A 219 -3.79 1.22 -14.75
C PHE A 219 -4.33 2.58 -15.27
N ILE A 220 -5.51 2.96 -14.79
CA ILE A 220 -6.49 3.93 -15.35
C ILE A 220 -7.31 3.30 -16.51
N GLY A 221 -8.24 2.41 -16.16
CA GLY A 221 -9.02 1.64 -17.14
C GLY A 221 -10.53 1.70 -16.91
N ILE A 222 -11.26 1.90 -17.99
CA ILE A 222 -12.73 1.78 -18.08
C ILE A 222 -13.03 0.42 -18.66
N MET A 223 -14.01 -0.23 -18.05
CA MET A 223 -14.42 -1.59 -18.35
C MET A 223 -15.13 -1.66 -19.72
N THR A 224 -14.49 -2.25 -20.77
CA THR A 224 -15.16 -2.63 -22.04
C THR A 224 -14.62 -3.88 -22.78
N ASN A 225 -15.48 -4.67 -23.46
CA ASN A 225 -15.27 -5.99 -24.10
C ASN A 225 -14.94 -5.78 -25.57
N PHE A 226 -14.24 -6.77 -26.13
CA PHE A 226 -14.55 -7.31 -27.45
C PHE A 226 -14.59 -8.85 -27.38
N ILE A 227 -15.34 -9.41 -28.33
CA ILE A 227 -15.69 -10.81 -28.61
C ILE A 227 -14.54 -11.80 -28.33
#